data_AF-A0A520BNY0-F1
#
_entry.id   AF-A0A520BNY0-F1
#
_cell.length_a   1.000
_cell.length_b   1.000
_cell.length_c   1.000
_cell.angle_alpha   90.00
_cell.angle_beta   90.00
_cell.angle_gamma   90.00
#
_symmetry.space_group_name_H-M   'P 1'
#
loop_
_entity.id
_entity.type
_entity.pdbx_description
1 polymer ?
#
loop_
_entity_poly.entity_id
_entity_poly.type
_entity_poly.pdbx_seq_one_letter_code
_entity_poly.pdbx_strand_id
1 'polypeptide(L)'
;MLLGDMRAYNFVVQITPDFDDIQFRIRAIDFDQQFYEGNLKVYLPQFFKENLPYVKMSMEQLTEKTVLQYQQEERSSIVHRVRSERHRLTDLRDVSNKEELTTPENIAILKQSMSEYFKDTNYLRCKNMTDIIELNIKNIIRQVKL
;
A
#
# COMPACT_ATOMS: atom_id res chain seq x y z
N MET A 1 -1.06 2.22 2.33
CA MET A 1 -0.57 2.15 0.94
C MET A 1 -1.38 1.07 0.26
N LEU A 2 -1.78 1.28 -0.99
CA LEU A 2 -2.44 0.24 -1.80
C LEU A 2 -1.40 -0.86 -2.04
N LEU A 3 -1.59 -2.06 -1.49
CA LEU A 3 -0.79 -3.23 -1.86
C LEU A 3 -1.40 -3.84 -3.12
N GLY A 4 -0.61 -4.16 -4.16
CA GLY A 4 -1.13 -4.86 -5.34
C GLY A 4 -1.79 -6.20 -4.99
N ASP A 5 -2.26 -6.95 -6.00
CA ASP A 5 -2.84 -8.26 -5.74
C ASP A 5 -1.83 -9.17 -5.03
N MET A 6 -2.24 -9.74 -3.89
CA MET A 6 -1.41 -10.61 -3.05
C MET A 6 -2.02 -12.00 -2.91
N ARG A 7 -2.73 -12.51 -3.93
CA ARG A 7 -3.01 -13.95 -4.05
C ARG A 7 -1.72 -14.77 -3.99
N ALA A 8 -1.84 -16.06 -3.65
CA ALA A 8 -0.68 -16.92 -3.36
C ALA A 8 0.36 -17.00 -4.49
N TYR A 9 -0.04 -16.72 -5.72
CA TYR A 9 0.83 -16.73 -6.90
C TYR A 9 1.31 -15.33 -7.34
N ASN A 10 0.87 -14.26 -6.67
CA ASN A 10 1.09 -12.86 -7.04
C ASN A 10 1.99 -12.10 -6.05
N PHE A 11 2.81 -12.81 -5.27
CA PHE A 11 3.87 -12.19 -4.46
C PHE A 11 5.16 -13.02 -4.43
N VAL A 12 6.26 -12.35 -4.10
CA VAL A 12 7.56 -12.95 -3.81
C VAL A 12 7.99 -12.67 -2.38
N VAL A 13 8.80 -13.56 -1.81
CA VAL A 13 9.43 -13.36 -0.50
C VAL A 13 10.88 -12.93 -0.72
N GLN A 14 11.18 -11.67 -0.42
CA GLN A 14 12.54 -11.18 -0.37
C GLN A 14 13.15 -11.54 0.98
N ILE A 15 14.30 -12.20 0.94
CA ILE A 15 15.09 -12.59 2.10
C ILE A 15 16.34 -11.72 2.13
N THR A 16 16.53 -10.96 3.21
CA THR A 16 17.71 -10.09 3.39
C THR A 16 18.46 -10.56 4.63
N PRO A 17 19.70 -11.07 4.49
CA PRO A 17 20.55 -11.37 5.64
C PRO A 17 20.91 -10.07 6.38
N ASP A 18 20.72 -10.07 7.69
CA ASP A 18 21.19 -9.05 8.63
C ASP A 18 22.30 -9.66 9.52
N PHE A 19 23.02 -8.84 10.28
CA PHE A 19 24.16 -9.30 11.09
C PHE A 19 23.75 -10.38 12.12
N ASP A 20 22.58 -10.21 12.74
CA ASP A 20 22.07 -11.11 13.78
C ASP A 20 20.86 -11.95 13.34
N ASP A 21 20.23 -11.62 12.21
CA ASP A 21 18.91 -12.17 11.85
C ASP A 21 18.66 -12.23 10.33
N ILE A 22 17.56 -12.88 9.94
CA ILE A 22 17.09 -12.92 8.55
C ILE A 22 15.78 -12.14 8.42
N GLN A 23 15.80 -11.07 7.61
CA GLN A 23 14.61 -10.28 7.35
C GLN A 23 13.82 -10.84 6.16
N PHE A 24 12.56 -11.21 6.41
CA PHE A 24 11.62 -11.66 5.38
C PHE A 24 10.67 -10.52 5.01
N ARG A 25 10.51 -10.27 3.70
CA ARG A 25 9.61 -9.24 3.18
C ARG A 25 8.79 -9.77 2.03
N ILE A 26 7.47 -9.71 2.17
CA ILE A 26 6.55 -10.09 1.10
C ILE A 26 6.34 -8.88 0.16
N ARG A 27 6.46 -9.10 -1.15
CA ARG A 27 6.21 -8.07 -2.17
C ARG A 27 5.25 -8.59 -3.24
N ALA A 28 4.18 -7.85 -3.49
CA ALA A 28 3.32 -8.09 -4.66
C ALA A 28 4.13 -7.95 -5.96
N ILE A 29 3.84 -8.79 -6.95
CA ILE A 29 4.45 -8.74 -8.29
C ILE A 29 3.49 -8.29 -9.39
N ASP A 30 2.18 -8.33 -9.14
CA ASP A 30 1.17 -7.88 -10.09
C ASP A 30 0.85 -6.39 -9.86
N PHE A 31 1.38 -5.54 -10.74
CA PHE A 31 1.23 -4.09 -10.68
C PHE A 31 0.02 -3.57 -11.48
N ASP A 32 -0.48 -4.33 -12.46
CA ASP A 32 -1.54 -3.87 -13.36
C ASP A 32 -2.87 -3.79 -12.59
N GLN A 33 -3.14 -4.79 -11.74
CA GLN A 33 -4.33 -4.78 -10.89
C GLN A 33 -4.26 -3.70 -9.80
N GLN A 34 -3.07 -3.27 -9.37
CA GLN A 34 -2.89 -2.28 -8.31
C GLN A 34 -3.42 -0.89 -8.69
N PHE A 35 -3.45 -0.56 -9.98
CA PHE A 35 -3.92 0.74 -10.46
C PHE A 35 -5.30 0.70 -11.10
N TYR A 36 -5.82 -0.50 -11.38
CA TYR A 36 -7.11 -0.71 -12.02
C TYR A 36 -8.25 -1.05 -11.03
N GLU A 37 -7.98 -1.79 -9.96
CA GLU A 37 -9.04 -2.36 -9.12
C GLU A 37 -9.75 -1.34 -8.22
N GLY A 38 -11.08 -1.29 -8.29
CA GLY A 38 -11.89 -0.43 -7.41
C GLY A 38 -12.14 -1.02 -6.02
N ASN A 39 -12.01 -2.33 -5.88
CA ASN A 39 -12.35 -3.04 -4.65
C ASN A 39 -11.21 -2.97 -3.63
N LEU A 40 -11.45 -2.27 -2.51
CA LEU A 40 -10.48 -2.14 -1.41
C LEU A 40 -9.93 -3.49 -0.90
N LYS A 41 -10.74 -4.56 -0.95
CA LYS A 41 -10.34 -5.89 -0.46
C LYS A 41 -9.17 -6.49 -1.24
N VAL A 42 -8.99 -6.13 -2.51
CA VAL A 42 -7.84 -6.57 -3.32
C VAL A 42 -6.54 -6.10 -2.68
N TYR A 43 -6.56 -4.91 -2.07
CA TYR A 43 -5.38 -4.29 -1.46
C TYR A 43 -5.11 -4.74 -0.02
N LEU A 44 -5.91 -5.67 0.50
CA LEU A 44 -5.90 -6.09 1.89
C LEU A 44 -5.69 -7.61 1.95
N PRO A 45 -4.43 -8.06 2.15
CA PRO A 45 -4.03 -9.46 2.00
C PRO A 45 -4.87 -10.46 2.83
N GLN A 46 -5.38 -10.02 3.98
CA GLN A 46 -6.19 -10.84 4.88
C GLN A 46 -7.54 -11.28 4.30
N PHE A 47 -8.03 -10.65 3.22
CA PHE A 47 -9.27 -11.06 2.57
C PHE A 47 -9.09 -12.21 1.58
N PHE A 48 -7.85 -12.60 1.25
CA PHE A 48 -7.59 -13.78 0.43
C PHE A 48 -7.54 -15.03 1.32
N LYS A 49 -8.37 -16.03 1.02
CA LYS A 49 -8.43 -17.29 1.77
C LYS A 49 -7.07 -17.99 1.84
N GLU A 50 -6.31 -17.91 0.75
CA GLU A 50 -4.98 -18.49 0.61
C GLU A 50 -3.97 -17.86 1.56
N ASN A 51 -4.19 -16.60 1.98
CA ASN A 51 -3.30 -15.88 2.89
C ASN A 51 -3.59 -16.16 4.36
N LEU A 52 -4.67 -16.89 4.68
CA LEU A 52 -5.05 -17.18 6.06
C LEU A 52 -3.94 -17.83 6.89
N PRO A 53 -3.12 -18.79 6.38
CA PRO A 53 -2.00 -19.35 7.13
C PRO A 53 -0.96 -18.28 7.52
N TYR A 54 -0.63 -17.35 6.62
CA TYR A 54 0.32 -16.27 6.90
C TYR A 54 -0.23 -15.26 7.90
N VAL A 55 -1.53 -14.95 7.82
CA VAL A 55 -2.21 -14.08 8.79
C VAL A 55 -2.17 -14.70 10.17
N LYS A 56 -2.49 -16.00 10.30
CA LYS A 56 -2.44 -16.72 11.58
C LYS A 56 -1.03 -16.76 12.16
N MET A 57 -0.04 -17.11 11.35
CA MET A 57 1.37 -17.10 11.75
C MET A 57 1.79 -15.72 12.27
N SER A 58 1.40 -14.64 11.56
CA SER A 58 1.71 -13.27 11.98
C SER A 58 1.03 -12.92 13.32
N MET A 59 -0.21 -13.34 13.53
CA MET A 59 -0.93 -13.13 14.80
C MET A 59 -0.34 -13.93 15.96
N GLU A 60 0.22 -15.11 15.71
CA GLU A 60 0.83 -15.97 16.72
C GLU A 60 2.24 -15.49 17.10
N GLN A 61 3.02 -14.97 16.14
CA GLN A 61 4.42 -14.61 16.34
C GLN A 61 4.65 -13.13 16.67
N LEU A 62 3.73 -12.23 16.26
CA LEU A 62 3.91 -10.79 16.45
C LEU A 62 3.06 -10.28 17.61
N THR A 63 3.73 -9.62 18.56
CA THR A 63 3.03 -8.84 19.59
C THR A 63 2.53 -7.52 19.02
N GLU A 64 1.51 -6.92 19.64
CA GLU A 64 1.01 -5.60 19.25
C GLU A 64 2.12 -4.55 19.19
N LYS A 65 3.04 -4.57 20.16
CA LYS A 65 4.21 -3.67 20.18
C LYS A 65 5.10 -3.87 18.96
N THR A 66 5.41 -5.13 18.62
CA THR A 66 6.24 -5.46 17.44
C THR A 66 5.57 -5.03 16.15
N VAL A 67 4.25 -5.23 16.02
CA VAL A 67 3.47 -4.80 14.85
C VAL A 67 3.51 -3.28 14.69
N LEU A 68 3.30 -2.53 15.78
CA LEU A 68 3.33 -1.06 15.75
C LEU A 68 4.73 -0.54 15.39
N GLN A 69 5.78 -1.14 15.93
CA GLN A 69 7.15 -0.80 15.58
C GLN A 69 7.43 -1.07 14.09
N TYR A 70 7.09 -2.26 13.59
CA TYR A 70 7.25 -2.60 12.18
C TYR A 70 6.51 -1.62 11.26
N GLN A 71 5.28 -1.22 11.62
CA GLN A 71 4.53 -0.22 10.86
C GLN A 71 5.23 1.15 10.83
N GLN A 72 5.87 1.56 11.93
CA GLN A 72 6.63 2.82 11.99
C GLN A 72 7.90 2.76 11.13
N GLU A 73 8.63 1.64 11.17
CA GLU A 73 9.81 1.41 10.34
C GLU A 73 9.47 1.44 8.85
N GLU A 74 8.41 0.74 8.44
CA GLU A 74 7.94 0.72 7.05
C GLU A 74 7.52 2.12 6.58
N ARG A 75 6.77 2.87 7.40
CA ARG A 75 6.39 4.25 7.07
C ARG A 75 7.61 5.15 6.94
N SER A 76 8.59 5.02 7.83
CA SER A 76 9.84 5.79 7.78
C SER A 76 10.64 5.49 6.52
N SER A 77 10.74 4.22 6.14
CA SER A 77 11.37 3.77 4.88
C SER A 77 10.67 4.34 3.64
N ILE A 78 9.33 4.34 3.63
CA ILE A 78 8.54 4.96 2.55
C ILE A 78 8.82 6.46 2.47
N VAL A 79 8.79 7.20 3.59
CA VAL A 79 9.04 8.64 3.61
C VAL A 79 10.45 8.97 3.12
N HIS A 80 11.46 8.21 3.55
CA HIS A 80 12.83 8.37 3.08
C HIS A 80 12.91 8.22 1.55
N ARG A 81 12.31 7.15 1.00
CA ARG A 81 12.27 6.90 -0.45
C ARG A 81 11.53 8.00 -1.21
N VAL A 82 10.40 8.48 -0.68
CA VAL A 82 9.64 9.57 -1.31
C VAL A 82 10.47 10.87 -1.38
N ARG A 83 11.30 11.12 -0.37
CA ARG A 83 12.19 12.29 -0.35
C ARG A 83 13.38 12.14 -1.30
N SER A 84 14.03 10.97 -1.31
CA SER A 84 15.17 10.72 -2.20
C SER A 84 14.75 10.73 -3.68
N GLU A 85 13.56 10.20 -3.98
CA GLU A 85 13.04 10.05 -5.34
C GLU A 85 12.00 11.13 -5.72
N ARG A 86 12.03 12.30 -5.07
CA ARG A 86 10.98 13.33 -5.24
C ARG A 86 10.77 13.74 -6.70
N HIS A 87 11.86 13.91 -7.45
CA HIS A 87 11.80 14.29 -8.86
C HIS A 87 11.13 13.18 -9.69
N ARG A 88 11.59 11.93 -9.53
CA ARG A 88 11.02 10.76 -10.22
C ARG A 88 9.54 10.55 -9.90
N LEU A 89 9.12 10.76 -8.64
CA LEU A 89 7.71 10.69 -8.26
C LEU A 89 6.87 11.80 -8.90
N THR A 90 7.45 13.00 -9.07
CA THR A 90 6.80 14.11 -9.77
C THR A 90 6.58 13.77 -11.24
N ASP A 91 7.60 13.23 -11.90
CA ASP A 91 7.52 12.82 -13.30
C ASP A 91 6.48 11.71 -13.51
N LEU A 92 6.49 10.68 -12.65
CA LEU A 92 5.50 9.60 -12.70
C LEU A 92 4.07 10.11 -12.52
N ARG A 93 3.86 11.01 -11.55
CA ARG A 93 2.55 11.64 -11.34
C ARG A 93 2.10 12.40 -12.59
N ASP A 94 2.98 13.17 -13.21
CA ASP A 94 2.64 14.03 -14.35
C ASP A 94 2.28 13.20 -15.60
N VAL A 95 2.86 12.01 -15.73
CA VAL A 95 2.46 11.02 -16.76
C VAL A 95 1.13 10.36 -16.39
N SER A 96 1.00 9.82 -15.17
CA SER A 96 -0.22 9.14 -14.71
C SER A 96 -1.46 10.03 -14.71
N ASN A 97 -1.32 11.35 -14.59
CA ASN A 97 -2.45 12.29 -14.72
C ASN A 97 -2.99 12.45 -16.15
N LYS A 98 -2.22 12.05 -17.16
CA LYS A 98 -2.61 12.15 -18.58
C LYS A 98 -3.25 10.86 -19.10
N GLU A 99 -3.09 9.75 -18.38
CA GLU A 99 -3.59 8.44 -18.75
C GLU A 99 -4.78 8.03 -17.89
N GLU A 100 -5.73 7.32 -18.50
CA GLU A 100 -6.83 6.69 -17.77
C GLU A 100 -6.38 5.34 -17.23
N LEU A 101 -5.96 5.32 -15.96
CA LEU A 101 -5.45 4.11 -15.28
C LEU A 101 -6.56 3.12 -14.88
N THR A 102 -7.80 3.60 -14.76
CA THR A 102 -8.95 2.85 -14.27
C THR A 102 -10.24 3.52 -14.69
N THR A 103 -11.35 2.78 -14.63
CA THR A 103 -12.68 3.33 -14.93
C THR A 103 -13.18 4.29 -13.85
N PRO A 104 -14.06 5.25 -14.21
CA PRO A 104 -14.71 6.15 -13.25
C PRO A 104 -15.50 5.42 -12.15
N GLU A 105 -16.11 4.28 -12.47
CA GLU A 105 -16.85 3.45 -11.50
C GLU A 105 -15.92 2.91 -10.42
N ASN A 106 -14.75 2.39 -10.82
CA ASN A 106 -13.75 1.87 -9.89
C ASN A 106 -13.22 2.97 -8.98
N ILE A 107 -12.99 4.19 -9.50
CA ILE A 107 -12.60 5.34 -8.68
C ILE A 107 -13.68 5.69 -7.67
N ALA A 108 -14.96 5.70 -8.08
CA ALA A 108 -16.07 6.01 -7.19
C ALA A 108 -16.21 5.00 -6.03
N ILE A 109 -16.10 3.71 -6.34
CA ILE A 109 -16.13 2.63 -5.34
C ILE A 109 -14.92 2.74 -4.41
N LEU A 110 -13.73 2.92 -4.96
CA LEU A 110 -12.49 2.93 -4.19
C LEU A 110 -12.42 4.11 -3.25
N LYS A 111 -12.74 5.33 -3.71
CA LYS A 111 -12.65 6.53 -2.87
C LYS A 111 -13.64 6.49 -1.70
N GLN A 112 -14.83 5.95 -1.91
CA GLN A 112 -15.82 5.76 -0.85
C GLN A 112 -15.31 4.73 0.17
N SER A 113 -14.88 3.56 -0.33
CA SER A 113 -14.33 2.49 0.51
C SER A 113 -13.12 2.96 1.33
N MET A 114 -12.23 3.74 0.74
CA MET A 114 -11.05 4.30 1.42
C MET A 114 -11.42 5.39 2.44
N SER A 115 -12.39 6.24 2.12
CA SER A 115 -12.91 7.24 3.07
C SER A 115 -13.48 6.57 4.31
N GLU A 116 -14.24 5.49 4.16
CA GLU A 116 -14.82 4.73 5.27
C GLU A 116 -13.74 3.98 6.06
N TYR A 117 -12.82 3.29 5.36
CA TYR A 117 -11.77 2.49 5.99
C TYR A 117 -10.77 3.34 6.79
N PHE A 118 -10.27 4.44 6.21
CA PHE A 118 -9.31 5.33 6.87
C PHE A 118 -9.97 6.43 7.70
N LYS A 119 -11.31 6.55 7.68
CA LYS A 119 -12.08 7.64 8.30
C LYS A 119 -11.59 9.02 7.86
N ASP A 120 -11.25 9.16 6.58
CA ASP A 120 -10.70 10.38 5.99
C ASP A 120 -11.55 10.84 4.80
N THR A 121 -12.34 11.89 5.00
CA THR A 121 -13.23 12.43 3.96
C THR A 121 -12.48 13.07 2.79
N ASN A 122 -11.16 13.29 2.91
CA ASN A 122 -10.37 13.82 1.80
C ASN A 122 -10.35 12.87 0.59
N TYR A 123 -10.52 11.55 0.79
CA TYR A 123 -10.61 10.60 -0.32
C TYR A 123 -11.79 10.91 -1.26
N LEU A 124 -12.90 11.42 -0.74
CA LEU A 124 -14.08 11.75 -1.55
C LEU A 124 -13.82 12.84 -2.60
N ARG A 125 -12.76 13.65 -2.40
CA ARG A 125 -12.33 14.72 -3.30
C ARG A 125 -11.41 14.23 -4.44
N CYS A 126 -10.90 13.00 -4.36
CA CYS A 126 -10.07 12.42 -5.41
C CYS A 126 -10.88 12.22 -6.70
N LYS A 127 -10.31 12.64 -7.83
CA LYS A 127 -10.94 12.57 -9.16
C LYS A 127 -10.41 11.41 -9.99
N ASN A 128 -9.15 11.03 -9.79
CA ASN A 128 -8.49 9.94 -10.49
C ASN A 128 -7.67 9.07 -9.53
N MET A 129 -7.10 7.97 -10.05
CA MET A 129 -6.25 7.06 -9.25
C MET A 129 -4.99 7.77 -8.73
N THR A 130 -4.41 8.69 -9.51
CA THR A 130 -3.24 9.48 -9.12
C THR A 130 -3.52 10.29 -7.85
N ASP A 131 -4.68 10.94 -7.74
CA ASP A 131 -5.09 11.70 -6.55
C ASP A 131 -5.18 10.81 -5.31
N ILE A 132 -5.69 9.58 -5.47
CA ILE A 132 -5.81 8.60 -4.37
C ILE A 132 -4.41 8.20 -3.89
N ILE A 133 -3.48 7.90 -4.80
CA ILE A 133 -2.10 7.53 -4.47
C ILE A 133 -1.39 8.70 -3.79
N GLU A 134 -1.53 9.91 -4.31
CA GLU A 134 -0.96 11.11 -3.70
C GLU A 134 -1.46 11.31 -2.27
N LEU A 135 -2.78 11.16 -2.05
CA LEU A 135 -3.35 11.33 -0.71
C LEU A 135 -2.83 10.26 0.25
N ASN A 136 -2.69 9.01 -0.19
CA ASN A 136 -2.05 7.95 0.59
C ASN A 136 -0.62 8.31 1.00
N ILE A 137 0.20 8.78 0.05
CA ILE A 137 1.59 9.18 0.31
C ILE A 137 1.63 10.37 1.29
N LYS A 138 0.81 11.39 1.06
CA LYS A 138 0.69 12.56 1.96
C LYS A 138 0.29 12.15 3.38
N ASN A 139 -0.65 11.21 3.51
CA ASN A 139 -1.08 10.70 4.81
C ASN A 139 0.03 9.93 5.53
N ILE A 140 0.85 9.15 4.82
CA ILE A 140 2.02 8.48 5.40
C ILE A 140 3.03 9.52 5.90
N ILE A 141 3.35 10.54 5.09
CA ILE A 141 4.29 11.60 5.47
C ILE A 141 3.82 12.34 6.74
N ARG A 142 2.52 12.62 6.86
CA ARG A 142 1.94 13.28 8.04
C ARG A 142 2.01 12.44 9.32
N GLN A 143 1.98 11.12 9.18
CA GLN A 143 1.99 10.18 10.32
C GLN A 143 3.41 9.94 10.86
N VAL A 144 4.44 10.09 10.03
CA VAL A 144 5.83 10.00 10.46
C VAL A 144 6.24 11.36 11.05
N LYS A 145 6.21 11.45 12.38
CA LYS A 145 6.90 12.52 13.10
C LYS A 145 8.40 12.23 13.03
N LEU A 146 9.15 13.10 12.36
CA LEU A 146 10.60 13.13 12.45
C LEU A 146 11.04 13.80 13.74
#